data_AF-A0A7C3IZV0-F1
#
_entry.id   AF-A0A7C3IZV0-F1
#
_cell.length_a   1.000
_cell.length_b   1.000
_cell.length_c   1.000
_cell.angle_alpha   90.00
_cell.angle_beta   90.00
_cell.angle_gamma   90.00
#
_symmetry.space_group_name_H-M   'P 1'
#
loop_
_entity.id
_entity.type
_entity.pdbx_description
1 polymer ?
#
loop_
_entity_poly.entity_id
_entity_poly.type
_entity_poly.pdbx_seq_one_letter_code
_entity_poly.pdbx_strand_id
1 'polypeptide(L)'
;MNFSGLSSLFYRNDFTYRIGKIDFSASYFQAGLILFLIFLLLLSLARVRHMFVSWSLGKHSIAIFVWGFIVALIVEGFFILAGRTMFTELLGWKNPPKPISTFLDIGRNRLAQVLGESVEIKTSEAKESASETLIKLFFSLSKSDKEKVKAEICKP
;
A
#
# COMPACT_ATOMS: atom_id res chain seq x y z
N MET A 1 -73.23 11.53 5.61
CA MET A 1 -72.13 11.85 6.56
C MET A 1 -70.88 12.13 5.73
N ASN A 2 -70.40 13.37 5.74
CA ASN A 2 -69.31 13.87 4.90
C ASN A 2 -67.95 13.39 5.41
N PHE A 3 -67.20 12.67 4.57
CA PHE A 3 -65.86 12.13 4.86
C PHE A 3 -64.71 13.09 4.50
N SER A 4 -65.04 14.35 4.18
CA SER A 4 -64.09 15.35 3.65
C SER A 4 -63.23 16.06 4.71
N GLY A 5 -63.42 15.80 6.00
CA GLY A 5 -62.72 16.48 7.09
C GLY A 5 -61.53 15.73 7.72
N LEU A 6 -61.31 14.46 7.36
CA LEU A 6 -60.28 13.62 8.00
C LEU A 6 -58.94 13.58 7.23
N SER A 7 -58.90 14.04 5.99
CA SER A 7 -57.68 14.08 5.18
C SER A 7 -56.80 15.30 5.43
N SER A 8 -57.31 16.34 6.10
CA SER A 8 -56.56 17.58 6.38
C SER A 8 -55.74 17.55 7.69
N LEU A 9 -55.79 16.45 8.46
CA LEU A 9 -55.14 16.36 9.78
C LEU A 9 -53.79 15.61 9.77
N PHE A 10 -53.42 14.94 8.68
CA PHE A 10 -52.21 14.10 8.63
C PHE A 10 -51.04 14.67 7.79
N TYR A 11 -51.19 15.88 7.23
CA TYR A 11 -50.25 16.43 6.25
C TYR A 11 -49.63 17.74 6.72
N ARG A 12 -48.78 17.68 7.75
CA ARG A 12 -47.83 18.77 8.07
C ARG A 12 -46.66 18.19 8.85
N ASN A 13 -45.64 17.74 8.13
CA ASN A 13 -44.27 17.61 8.62
C ASN A 13 -43.36 17.72 7.39
N ASP A 14 -43.33 18.91 6.79
CA ASP A 14 -42.44 19.21 5.67
C ASP A 14 -41.03 19.47 6.21
N PHE A 15 -40.20 18.43 6.24
CA PHE A 15 -38.77 18.55 6.48
C PHE A 15 -38.12 19.20 5.25
N THR A 16 -38.09 20.54 5.24
CA THR A 16 -37.44 21.32 4.18
C THR A 16 -35.95 21.43 4.46
N TYR A 17 -35.13 20.82 3.59
CA TYR A 17 -33.67 20.91 3.67
C TYR A 17 -33.18 21.82 2.53
N ARG A 18 -32.60 22.98 2.89
CA ARG A 18 -32.15 23.99 1.91
C ARG A 18 -30.68 23.80 1.58
N ILE A 19 -30.38 23.41 0.35
CA ILE A 19 -29.02 23.45 -0.21
C ILE A 19 -29.04 24.51 -1.32
N GLY A 20 -28.58 25.73 -1.00
CA GLY A 20 -28.61 26.86 -1.92
C GLY A 20 -30.03 27.42 -2.15
N LYS A 21 -30.41 27.67 -3.41
CA LYS A 21 -31.70 28.26 -3.81
C LYS A 21 -32.78 27.25 -4.19
N ILE A 22 -32.53 25.96 -3.99
CA ILE A 22 -33.44 24.89 -4.41
C ILE A 22 -34.06 24.30 -3.15
N ASP A 23 -35.36 24.51 -2.98
CA ASP A 23 -36.12 23.99 -1.84
C ASP A 23 -36.61 22.58 -2.17
N PHE A 24 -35.99 21.56 -1.57
CA PHE A 24 -36.45 20.18 -1.68
C PHE A 24 -37.35 19.85 -0.48
N SER A 25 -38.68 19.79 -0.71
CA SER A 25 -39.60 19.16 0.24
C SER A 25 -39.51 17.65 0.03
N ALA A 26 -38.69 16.98 0.85
CA ALA A 26 -38.56 15.53 0.79
C ALA A 26 -39.85 14.90 1.33
N SER A 27 -40.82 14.66 0.44
CA SER A 27 -42.02 13.91 0.79
C SER A 27 -41.60 12.54 1.32
N TYR A 28 -42.18 12.09 2.44
CA TYR A 28 -41.95 10.75 3.00
C TYR A 28 -42.10 9.63 1.95
N PHE A 29 -42.94 9.86 0.94
CA PHE A 29 -43.12 8.97 -0.20
C PHE A 29 -41.86 8.86 -1.06
N GLN A 30 -41.17 9.97 -1.31
CA GLN A 30 -39.91 10.00 -2.07
C GLN A 30 -38.80 9.24 -1.32
N ALA A 31 -38.70 9.40 0.00
CA ALA A 31 -37.75 8.65 0.81
C ALA A 31 -38.04 7.14 0.78
N GLY A 32 -39.32 6.75 0.88
CA GLY A 32 -39.74 5.35 0.75
C GLY A 32 -39.42 4.77 -0.63
N LEU A 33 -39.63 5.55 -1.69
CA LEU A 33 -39.31 5.15 -3.06
C LEU A 33 -37.80 4.96 -3.25
N ILE A 34 -36.96 5.85 -2.71
CA ILE A 34 -35.49 5.70 -2.75
C ILE A 34 -35.05 4.42 -2.03
N LEU A 35 -35.58 4.14 -0.84
CA LEU A 35 -35.27 2.91 -0.10
C LEU A 35 -35.69 1.65 -0.89
N PHE A 36 -36.87 1.69 -1.51
CA PHE A 36 -37.35 0.59 -2.34
C PHE A 36 -36.48 0.37 -3.58
N LEU A 37 -36.03 1.45 -4.24
CA LEU A 37 -35.10 1.36 -5.38
C LEU A 37 -33.75 0.77 -4.97
N ILE A 38 -33.20 1.17 -3.81
CA ILE A 38 -31.97 0.61 -3.27
C ILE A 38 -32.14 -0.89 -2.99
N PHE A 39 -33.27 -1.29 -2.40
CA PHE A 39 -33.59 -2.69 -2.16
C PHE A 39 -33.64 -3.50 -3.47
N LEU A 40 -34.30 -2.97 -4.50
CA LEU A 40 -34.35 -3.59 -5.83
C LEU A 40 -32.96 -3.67 -6.48
N LEU A 41 -32.14 -2.64 -6.32
CA LEU A 41 -30.76 -2.64 -6.81
C LEU A 41 -29.93 -3.74 -6.15
N LEU A 42 -30.02 -3.89 -4.82
CA LEU A 42 -29.33 -4.95 -4.09
C LEU A 42 -29.80 -6.35 -4.52
N LEU A 43 -31.11 -6.52 -4.73
CA LEU A 43 -31.68 -7.78 -5.21
C LEU A 43 -31.22 -8.09 -6.64
N SER A 44 -31.17 -7.08 -7.51
CA SER A 44 -30.63 -7.19 -8.87
C SER A 44 -29.15 -7.59 -8.85
N LEU A 45 -28.32 -6.93 -8.03
CA LEU A 45 -26.91 -7.30 -7.84
C LEU A 45 -26.76 -8.71 -7.27
N ALA A 46 -27.59 -9.11 -6.32
CA ALA A 46 -27.56 -10.45 -5.74
C ALA A 46 -27.94 -11.51 -6.79
N ARG A 47 -28.90 -11.23 -7.67
CA ARG A 47 -29.29 -12.11 -8.77
C ARG A 47 -28.23 -12.18 -9.85
N VAL A 48 -27.63 -11.04 -10.22
CA VAL A 48 -26.48 -10.98 -11.13
C VAL A 48 -25.32 -11.77 -10.53
N ARG A 49 -25.03 -11.61 -9.24
CA ARG A 49 -24.03 -12.44 -8.55
C ARG A 49 -24.41 -13.91 -8.60
N HIS A 50 -25.64 -14.29 -8.33
CA HIS A 50 -26.05 -15.69 -8.37
C HIS A 50 -25.93 -16.31 -9.78
N MET A 51 -26.24 -15.55 -10.83
CA MET A 51 -26.22 -16.02 -12.22
C MET A 51 -24.82 -15.98 -12.85
N PHE A 52 -24.03 -14.94 -12.59
CA PHE A 52 -22.71 -14.73 -13.19
C PHE A 52 -21.56 -15.16 -12.29
N VAL A 53 -21.75 -15.15 -10.97
CA VAL A 53 -20.87 -15.81 -10.00
C VAL A 53 -21.44 -17.20 -9.70
N SER A 54 -21.63 -17.99 -10.77
CA SER A 54 -21.22 -19.38 -10.62
C SER A 54 -19.74 -19.30 -10.24
N TRP A 55 -19.36 -19.90 -9.13
CA TRP A 55 -18.01 -19.79 -8.61
C TRP A 55 -17.06 -20.39 -9.64
N SER A 56 -16.58 -19.60 -10.61
CA SER A 56 -15.60 -20.01 -11.61
C SER A 56 -14.20 -20.00 -11.00
N LEU A 57 -14.10 -20.21 -9.68
CA LEU A 57 -13.00 -20.93 -9.07
C LEU A 57 -13.05 -22.39 -9.55
N GLY A 58 -13.10 -22.61 -10.87
CA GLY A 58 -12.68 -23.88 -11.43
C GLY A 58 -11.24 -24.12 -10.99
N LYS A 59 -10.85 -25.39 -10.91
CA LYS A 59 -9.48 -25.81 -10.54
C LYS A 59 -8.41 -24.96 -11.27
N HIS A 60 -8.69 -24.56 -12.50
CA HIS A 60 -7.81 -23.75 -13.32
C HIS A 60 -7.63 -22.30 -12.83
N SER A 61 -8.69 -21.60 -12.44
CA SER A 61 -8.59 -20.22 -11.93
C SER A 61 -7.93 -20.16 -10.55
N ILE A 62 -8.22 -21.13 -9.67
CA ILE A 62 -7.50 -21.26 -8.39
C ILE A 62 -6.01 -21.54 -8.66
N ALA A 63 -5.71 -22.46 -9.58
CA ALA A 63 -4.34 -22.78 -9.92
C ALA A 63 -3.56 -21.56 -10.43
N ILE A 64 -4.15 -20.73 -11.30
CA ILE A 64 -3.51 -19.50 -11.79
C ILE A 64 -3.24 -18.51 -10.66
N PHE A 65 -4.17 -18.34 -9.71
CA PHE A 65 -3.94 -17.45 -8.56
C PHE A 65 -2.83 -17.98 -7.65
N VAL A 66 -2.82 -19.28 -7.36
CA VAL A 66 -1.78 -19.93 -6.56
C VAL A 66 -0.42 -19.85 -7.26
N TRP A 67 -0.37 -20.06 -8.57
CA TRP A 67 0.85 -19.91 -9.36
C TRP A 67 1.33 -18.46 -9.38
N GLY A 68 0.43 -17.50 -9.55
CA GLY A 68 0.75 -16.08 -9.45
C GLY A 68 1.30 -15.72 -8.08
N PHE A 69 0.72 -16.25 -7.00
CA PHE A 69 1.21 -16.03 -5.64
C PHE A 69 2.59 -16.67 -5.39
N ILE A 70 2.83 -17.88 -5.89
CA ILE A 70 4.14 -18.54 -5.78
C ILE A 70 5.21 -17.77 -6.56
N VAL A 71 4.91 -17.35 -7.79
CA VAL A 71 5.83 -16.52 -8.59
C VAL A 71 6.11 -15.21 -7.88
N ALA A 72 5.08 -14.55 -7.32
CA ALA A 72 5.27 -13.34 -6.53
C ALA A 72 6.17 -13.58 -5.30
N LEU A 73 6.00 -14.69 -4.58
CA LEU A 73 6.87 -15.04 -3.45
C LEU A 73 8.32 -15.29 -3.87
N ILE A 74 8.55 -15.93 -5.03
CA ILE A 74 9.90 -16.16 -5.55
C ILE A 74 10.56 -14.82 -5.89
N VAL A 75 9.86 -13.98 -6.66
CA VAL A 75 10.35 -12.64 -7.03
C VAL A 75 10.62 -11.80 -5.79
N GLU A 76 9.69 -11.77 -4.84
CA GLU A 76 9.84 -11.05 -3.57
C GLU A 76 11.00 -11.62 -2.74
N GLY A 77 11.23 -12.93 -2.74
CA GLY A 77 12.36 -13.58 -2.08
C GLY A 77 13.72 -13.10 -2.61
N PHE A 78 13.85 -12.91 -3.92
CA PHE A 78 15.05 -12.31 -4.51
C PHE A 78 15.22 -10.82 -4.14
N PHE A 79 14.13 -10.08 -4.06
CA PHE A 79 14.15 -8.68 -3.61
C PHE A 79 14.54 -8.55 -2.12
N ILE A 80 14.10 -9.50 -1.27
CA ILE A 80 14.53 -9.59 0.14
C ILE A 80 16.07 -9.75 0.24
N LEU A 81 16.68 -10.56 -0.63
CA LEU A 81 18.14 -10.71 -0.70
C LEU A 81 18.83 -9.41 -1.13
N ALA A 82 18.25 -8.68 -2.09
CA ALA A 82 18.74 -7.37 -2.55
C ALA A 82 18.60 -6.26 -1.49
N GLY A 83 17.94 -6.52 -0.34
CA GLY A 83 17.74 -5.54 0.73
C GLY A 83 16.73 -4.43 0.39
N ARG A 84 16.02 -4.56 -0.72
CA ARG A 84 14.95 -3.67 -1.17
C ARG A 84 13.78 -4.56 -1.54
N THR A 85 12.72 -4.57 -0.75
CA THR A 85 11.51 -5.32 -1.12
C THR A 85 10.62 -4.49 -2.03
N MET A 86 9.86 -5.14 -2.93
CA MET A 86 8.90 -4.39 -3.75
C MET A 86 7.93 -3.63 -2.86
N PHE A 87 7.51 -4.22 -1.74
CA PHE A 87 6.65 -3.52 -0.79
C PHE A 87 7.32 -2.29 -0.16
N THR A 88 8.61 -2.35 0.22
CA THR A 88 9.29 -1.18 0.83
C THR A 88 9.62 -0.06 -0.16
N GLU A 89 9.91 -0.39 -1.42
CA GLU A 89 10.21 0.60 -2.47
C GLU A 89 8.94 1.25 -3.02
N LEU A 90 7.90 0.45 -3.35
CA LEU A 90 6.64 1.00 -3.88
C LEU A 90 5.82 1.75 -2.82
N LEU A 91 5.82 1.30 -1.57
CA LEU A 91 5.14 2.00 -0.47
C LEU A 91 6.02 3.06 0.20
N GLY A 92 7.27 3.24 -0.23
CA GLY A 92 8.20 4.23 0.33
C GLY A 92 8.48 4.03 1.83
N TRP A 93 8.36 2.79 2.32
CA TRP A 93 8.47 2.47 3.73
C TRP A 93 9.94 2.41 4.16
N LYS A 94 10.52 3.59 4.40
CA LYS A 94 11.90 3.75 4.91
C LYS A 94 12.13 3.10 6.27
N ASN A 95 11.07 2.93 7.09
CA ASN A 95 11.14 2.33 8.42
C ASN A 95 9.92 1.41 8.62
N PRO A 96 10.00 0.13 8.21
CA PRO A 96 8.94 -0.82 8.52
C PRO A 96 8.78 -0.95 10.04
N PRO A 97 7.55 -1.15 10.54
CA PRO A 97 7.32 -1.35 11.97
C PRO A 97 8.09 -2.59 12.46
N LYS A 98 8.63 -2.52 13.69
CA LYS A 98 9.51 -3.52 14.32
C LYS A 98 9.16 -5.01 14.04
N PRO A 99 7.90 -5.47 14.13
CA PRO A 99 7.60 -6.88 13.83
C PRO A 99 7.92 -7.29 12.40
N ILE A 100 7.72 -6.39 11.43
CA ILE A 100 7.95 -6.65 10.01
C ILE A 100 9.45 -6.63 9.71
N SER A 101 10.19 -5.66 10.27
CA SER A 101 11.65 -5.59 10.11
C SER A 101 12.34 -6.84 10.67
N THR A 102 11.95 -7.27 11.87
CA THR A 102 12.52 -8.47 12.50
C THR A 102 12.25 -9.72 11.68
N PHE A 103 11.05 -9.87 11.12
CA PHE A 103 10.72 -11.02 10.27
C PHE A 103 11.52 -11.02 8.96
N LEU A 104 11.71 -9.84 8.36
CA LEU A 104 12.51 -9.66 7.15
C LEU A 104 13.99 -9.99 7.39
N ASP A 105 14.55 -9.55 8.51
CA ASP A 105 15.93 -9.84 8.91
C ASP A 105 16.14 -11.34 9.18
N ILE A 106 15.19 -11.98 9.86
CA ILE A 106 15.21 -13.44 10.06
C ILE A 106 15.14 -14.17 8.72
N GLY A 107 14.22 -13.76 7.84
CA GLY A 107 14.09 -14.33 6.49
C GLY A 107 15.38 -14.22 5.70
N ARG A 108 15.98 -13.03 5.67
CA ARG A 108 17.26 -12.76 5.00
C ARG A 108 18.38 -13.65 5.54
N ASN A 109 18.52 -13.76 6.86
CA ASN A 109 19.54 -14.59 7.49
C ASN A 109 19.38 -16.08 7.14
N ARG A 110 18.14 -16.57 7.03
CA ARG A 110 17.85 -17.95 6.62
C ARG A 110 18.14 -18.19 5.14
N LEU A 111 17.79 -17.24 4.27
CA LEU A 111 18.12 -17.31 2.84
C LEU A 111 19.64 -17.27 2.62
N ALA A 112 20.37 -16.39 3.31
CA ALA A 112 21.84 -16.35 3.28
C ALA A 112 22.47 -17.68 3.70
N GLN A 113 21.93 -18.28 4.77
CA GLN A 113 22.39 -19.58 5.27
C GLN A 113 22.20 -20.72 4.25
N VAL A 114 21.11 -20.68 3.47
CA VAL A 114 20.79 -21.72 2.46
C VAL A 114 21.57 -21.49 1.16
N LEU A 115 21.82 -20.24 0.77
CA LEU A 115 22.61 -19.90 -0.41
C LEU A 115 24.12 -20.01 -0.19
N GLY A 116 24.59 -20.19 1.05
CA GLY A 116 26.02 -20.35 1.37
C GLY A 116 26.84 -19.06 1.17
N GLU A 117 26.18 -17.96 0.86
CA GLU A 117 26.79 -16.66 0.67
C GLU A 117 26.63 -15.84 1.95
N SER A 118 27.75 -15.46 2.55
CA SER A 118 27.78 -14.54 3.69
C SER A 118 27.26 -13.19 3.22
N VAL A 119 26.00 -12.88 3.51
CA VAL A 119 25.40 -11.59 3.20
C VAL A 119 25.93 -10.54 4.18
N GLU A 120 27.21 -10.19 4.01
CA GLU A 120 27.59 -8.81 4.18
C GLU A 120 26.84 -8.04 3.11
N ILE A 121 25.96 -7.14 3.52
CA ILE A 121 25.47 -6.13 2.59
C ILE A 121 26.73 -5.40 2.13
N LYS A 122 27.16 -5.58 0.88
CA LYS A 122 27.97 -4.57 0.20
C LYS A 122 27.09 -3.32 0.07
N THR A 123 26.99 -2.56 1.15
CA THR A 123 26.85 -1.10 1.11
C THR A 123 28.06 -0.45 0.40
N SER A 124 29.02 -1.26 -0.08
CA SER A 124 30.20 -0.85 -0.81
C SER A 124 30.06 -0.77 -2.34
N GLU A 125 28.89 -1.03 -2.94
CA GLU A 125 28.61 -0.51 -4.29
C GLU A 125 28.31 1.01 -4.29
N ALA A 126 28.41 1.67 -3.13
CA ALA A 126 28.85 3.06 -3.06
C ALA A 126 30.38 3.12 -3.18
N LYS A 127 30.88 3.00 -4.42
CA LYS A 127 32.26 3.35 -4.85
C LYS A 127 33.39 2.64 -4.07
N GLU A 128 33.54 1.36 -4.38
CA GLU A 128 34.81 0.62 -4.27
C GLU A 128 35.90 1.31 -5.15
N SER A 129 36.45 2.42 -4.65
CA SER A 129 37.71 3.08 -5.08
C SER A 129 37.98 4.44 -4.38
N ALA A 130 37.12 4.90 -3.47
CA ALA A 130 37.36 6.18 -2.79
C ALA A 130 38.65 6.16 -1.96
N SER A 131 38.97 5.05 -1.29
CA SER A 131 40.18 4.91 -0.48
C SER A 131 41.48 4.99 -1.30
N GLU A 132 41.59 4.24 -2.40
CA GLU A 132 42.78 4.31 -3.26
C GLU A 132 42.94 5.67 -3.95
N THR A 133 41.82 6.27 -4.36
CA THR A 133 41.83 7.59 -5.00
C THR A 133 42.23 8.67 -4.00
N LEU A 134 41.74 8.60 -2.76
CA LEU A 134 42.12 9.54 -1.68
C LEU A 134 43.59 9.37 -1.28
N ILE A 135 44.11 8.14 -1.27
CA ILE A 135 45.54 7.90 -1.02
C ILE A 135 46.40 8.51 -2.13
N LYS A 136 46.05 8.28 -3.41
CA LYS A 136 46.77 8.89 -4.54
C LYS A 136 46.68 10.42 -4.55
N LEU A 137 45.50 10.96 -4.23
CA LEU A 137 45.30 12.41 -4.10
C LEU A 137 46.16 12.97 -2.96
N PHE A 138 46.19 12.30 -1.80
CA PHE A 138 47.02 12.69 -0.66
C PHE A 138 48.51 12.66 -1.01
N PHE A 139 48.99 11.65 -1.74
CA PHE A 139 50.38 11.61 -2.17
C PHE A 139 50.73 12.71 -3.18
N SER A 140 49.78 13.13 -4.02
CA SER A 140 49.95 14.22 -4.99
C SER A 140 49.98 15.63 -4.40
N LEU A 141 49.54 15.82 -3.14
CA LEU A 141 49.54 17.13 -2.47
C LEU A 141 50.95 17.61 -2.10
N SER A 142 51.11 18.93 -2.09
CA SER A 142 52.34 19.61 -1.65
C SER A 142 52.59 19.41 -0.14
N LYS A 143 53.84 19.53 0.32
CA LYS A 143 54.19 19.30 1.73
C LYS A 143 53.41 20.19 2.70
N SER A 144 53.13 21.44 2.31
CA SER A 144 52.37 22.39 3.14
C SER A 144 50.90 22.02 3.29
N ASP A 145 50.30 21.37 2.29
CA ASP A 145 48.88 21.01 2.32
C ASP A 145 48.64 19.69 3.06
N LYS A 146 49.63 18.78 3.01
CA LYS A 146 49.64 17.55 3.82
C LYS A 146 49.61 17.85 5.33
N GLU A 147 50.36 18.86 5.76
CA GLU A 147 50.39 19.27 7.18
C GLU A 147 49.07 19.90 7.63
N LYS A 148 48.41 20.68 6.78
CA LYS A 148 47.08 21.25 7.07
C LYS A 148 46.01 20.17 7.21
N VAL A 149 46.00 19.18 6.31
CA VAL A 149 45.06 18.07 6.36
C VAL A 149 45.30 17.21 7.61
N LYS A 150 46.56 16.95 7.96
CA LYS A 150 46.91 16.23 9.19
C LYS A 150 46.48 17.01 10.44
N ALA A 151 46.64 18.34 10.45
CA ALA A 151 46.23 19.19 11.56
C ALA A 151 44.69 19.23 11.76
N GLU A 152 43.91 19.04 10.70
CA GLU A 152 42.45 19.04 10.78
C GLU A 152 41.87 17.68 11.17
N ILE A 153 42.49 16.58 10.72
CA ILE A 153 42.06 15.21 11.03
C ILE A 153 42.52 14.76 12.42
N CYS A 154 43.67 15.23 12.90
CA CYS A 154 44.26 14.79 14.17
C CYS A 154 43.90 15.68 15.38
N LYS A 155 42.79 16.42 15.33
CA LYS A 155 42.22 17.03 16.55
C LYS A 155 41.47 15.94 17.35
N PRO A 156 41.69 15.82 18.67
CA PRO A 156 40.97 14.86 19.50
C PRO A 156 39.47 15.15 19.56
#